data_AF-A0A645FMU5-F1
#
_entry.id   AF-A0A645FMU5-F1
#
_cell.length_a   1.000
_cell.length_b   1.000
_cell.length_c   1.000
_cell.angle_alpha   90.00
_cell.angle_beta   90.00
_cell.angle_gamma   90.00
#
_symmetry.space_group_name_H-M   'P 1'
#
loop_
_entity.id
_entity.type
_entity.pdbx_description
1 polymer ?
#
loop_
_entity_poly.entity_id
_entity_poly.type
_entity_poly.pdbx_seq_one_letter_code
_entity_poly.pdbx_strand_id
1 'polypeptide(L)'
;MKKLRTDAATTLVTGKNLSVPLYGQETNYYCGPASCKMIGKYICNIDRTQNYIYDFQGWHNHNQPNGGISDSDARDYCYYTQQQGGLGQRGTQINSTMSFTTAKNEINNYRPFFTMTTSPNHFRVCYVWRYWCWSILHIY
;
A
#
# COMPACT_ATOMS: atom_id res chain seq x y z
N MET A 1 -44.17 32.56 -1.59
CA MET A 1 -42.77 32.07 -1.58
C MET A 1 -42.74 30.71 -0.90
N LYS A 2 -42.42 29.64 -1.63
CA LYS A 2 -42.35 28.28 -1.09
C LYS A 2 -40.95 28.10 -0.48
N LYS A 3 -40.85 27.90 0.83
CA LYS A 3 -39.57 27.60 1.51
C LYS A 3 -39.05 26.26 0.97
N LEU A 4 -37.87 26.26 0.36
CA LEU A 4 -37.09 25.05 0.13
C LEU A 4 -36.64 24.54 1.51
N ARG A 5 -37.27 23.44 1.96
CA ARG A 5 -36.74 22.62 3.06
C ARG A 5 -35.93 21.53 2.41
N THR A 6 -34.62 21.72 2.36
CA THR A 6 -33.69 20.63 2.11
C THR A 6 -32.76 20.62 3.30
N ASP A 7 -33.11 19.82 4.31
CA ASP A 7 -32.14 19.40 5.32
C ASP A 7 -31.17 18.46 4.60
N ALA A 8 -30.17 19.06 3.94
CA ALA A 8 -29.03 18.32 3.46
C ALA A 8 -28.28 17.83 4.70
N ALA A 9 -28.56 16.59 5.13
CA ALA A 9 -27.79 15.93 6.16
C ALA A 9 -26.37 15.77 5.64
N THR A 10 -25.48 16.69 6.01
CA THR A 10 -24.04 16.57 5.75
C THR A 10 -23.54 15.40 6.56
N THR A 11 -23.47 14.22 5.95
CA THR A 11 -22.91 13.05 6.62
C THR A 11 -21.42 13.31 6.79
N LEU A 12 -20.99 13.52 8.04
CA LEU A 12 -19.57 13.63 8.34
C LEU A 12 -18.93 12.27 8.01
N VAL A 13 -18.11 12.21 6.96
CA VAL A 13 -17.35 11.00 6.63
C VAL A 13 -16.32 10.80 7.73
N THR A 14 -16.57 9.84 8.62
CA THR A 14 -15.71 9.56 9.78
C THR A 14 -14.52 8.65 9.44
N GLY A 15 -14.47 8.13 8.21
CA GLY A 15 -13.38 7.33 7.67
C GLY A 15 -13.65 6.87 6.24
N LYS A 16 -12.65 6.28 5.60
CA LYS A 16 -12.75 5.65 4.28
C LYS A 16 -11.96 4.35 4.27
N ASN A 17 -12.52 3.31 3.65
CA ASN A 17 -11.90 2.00 3.46
C ASN A 17 -11.84 1.71 1.96
N LEU A 18 -10.67 1.30 1.47
CA LEU A 18 -10.48 0.82 0.10
C LEU A 18 -10.62 -0.69 0.06
N SER A 19 -11.27 -1.22 -0.97
CA SER A 19 -11.40 -2.67 -1.21
C SER A 19 -10.11 -3.28 -1.75
N VAL A 20 -8.98 -3.04 -1.06
CA VAL A 20 -7.69 -3.62 -1.42
C VAL A 20 -7.74 -5.13 -1.19
N PRO A 21 -7.43 -5.96 -2.19
CA PRO A 21 -7.35 -7.41 -2.02
C PRO A 21 -6.32 -7.79 -0.97
N LEU A 22 -6.64 -8.76 -0.12
CA LEU A 22 -5.76 -9.21 0.95
C LEU A 22 -4.99 -10.47 0.51
N TYR A 23 -3.67 -10.37 0.50
CA TYR A 23 -2.74 -11.47 0.23
C TYR A 23 -1.78 -11.66 1.41
N GLY A 24 -1.71 -12.88 1.97
CA GLY A 24 -0.70 -13.21 2.97
C GLY A 24 0.69 -13.29 2.36
N GLN A 25 1.74 -13.10 3.16
CA GLN A 25 3.10 -13.36 2.70
C GLN A 25 3.29 -14.88 2.47
N GLU A 26 3.80 -15.25 1.30
CA GLU A 26 4.04 -16.66 0.94
C GLU A 26 5.24 -17.24 1.69
N THR A 27 6.16 -16.38 2.13
CA THR A 27 7.35 -16.71 2.93
C THR A 27 7.57 -15.66 4.03
N ASN A 28 8.27 -16.01 5.10
CA ASN A 28 8.52 -15.17 6.28
C ASN A 28 9.23 -13.82 5.99
N TYR A 29 9.80 -13.63 4.80
CA TYR A 29 10.48 -12.40 4.39
C TYR A 29 9.78 -11.69 3.21
N TYR A 30 8.57 -12.13 2.84
CA TYR A 30 7.82 -11.60 1.69
C TYR A 30 6.79 -10.52 2.04
N CYS A 31 6.88 -9.89 3.21
CA CYS A 31 6.01 -8.77 3.57
C CYS A 31 6.02 -7.64 2.51
N GLY A 32 7.18 -7.30 1.94
CA GLY A 32 7.32 -6.32 0.85
C GLY A 32 6.65 -6.77 -0.46
N PRO A 33 7.02 -7.95 -1.02
CA PRO A 33 6.35 -8.54 -2.18
C PRO A 33 4.83 -8.67 -2.04
N ALA A 34 4.33 -9.16 -0.90
CA ALA A 34 2.91 -9.27 -0.62
C ALA A 34 2.22 -7.89 -0.66
N SER A 35 2.84 -6.88 -0.04
CA SER A 35 2.33 -5.50 -0.05
C SER A 35 2.26 -4.92 -1.46
N CYS A 36 3.31 -5.13 -2.26
CA CYS A 36 3.35 -4.71 -3.66
C CYS A 36 2.29 -5.41 -4.51
N LYS A 37 2.05 -6.70 -4.28
CA LYS A 37 0.99 -7.48 -4.95
C LYS A 37 -0.40 -6.92 -4.64
N MET A 38 -0.71 -6.62 -3.37
CA MET A 38 -1.99 -6.01 -2.98
C MET A 38 -2.22 -4.67 -3.70
N ILE A 39 -1.20 -3.80 -3.71
CA ILE A 39 -1.26 -2.48 -4.35
C ILE A 39 -1.38 -2.62 -5.87
N GLY A 40 -0.57 -3.48 -6.49
CA GLY A 40 -0.60 -3.73 -7.93
C GLY A 40 -1.96 -4.28 -8.40
N LYS A 41 -2.55 -5.18 -7.61
CA LYS A 41 -3.88 -5.71 -7.90
C LYS A 41 -4.95 -4.63 -7.80
N TYR A 42 -4.89 -3.80 -6.76
CA TYR A 42 -5.89 -2.75 -6.54
C TYR A 42 -5.79 -1.60 -7.54
N ILE A 43 -4.59 -1.04 -7.78
CA ILE A 43 -4.41 0.16 -8.62
C ILE A 43 -4.37 -0.21 -10.11
N CYS A 44 -3.70 -1.30 -10.47
CA CYS A 44 -3.39 -1.63 -11.86
C CYS A 44 -4.13 -2.88 -12.38
N ASN A 45 -4.88 -3.59 -11.53
CA ASN A 45 -5.40 -4.94 -11.82
C ASN A 45 -4.31 -5.92 -12.29
N ILE A 46 -3.07 -5.72 -11.83
CA ILE A 46 -1.92 -6.59 -12.12
C ILE A 46 -1.76 -7.57 -10.98
N ASP A 47 -1.65 -8.86 -11.31
CA ASP A 47 -1.43 -9.94 -10.35
C ASP A 47 -0.10 -10.62 -10.63
N ARG A 48 0.97 -10.17 -9.98
CA ARG A 48 2.30 -10.80 -10.03
C ARG A 48 2.50 -11.66 -8.80
N THR A 49 3.19 -12.79 -8.97
CA THR A 49 3.56 -13.65 -7.85
C THR A 49 4.55 -12.95 -6.93
N GLN A 50 4.59 -13.34 -5.65
CA GLN A 50 5.52 -12.73 -4.70
C GLN A 50 6.98 -13.03 -5.08
N ASN A 51 7.27 -14.22 -5.61
CA ASN A 51 8.56 -14.57 -6.21
C ASN A 51 8.96 -13.60 -7.33
N TYR A 52 8.05 -13.29 -8.27
CA TYR A 52 8.36 -12.36 -9.37
C TYR A 52 8.76 -10.98 -8.86
N ILE A 53 8.06 -10.50 -7.82
CA ILE A 53 8.34 -9.19 -7.22
C ILE A 53 9.65 -9.23 -6.42
N TYR A 54 9.90 -10.32 -5.70
CA TYR A 54 11.13 -10.52 -4.92
C TYR A 54 12.39 -10.61 -5.80
N ASP A 55 12.27 -11.27 -6.96
CA ASP A 55 13.35 -11.44 -7.93
C ASP A 55 13.43 -10.29 -8.94
N PHE A 56 12.55 -9.28 -8.83
CA PHE A 56 12.49 -8.19 -9.80
C PHE A 56 13.84 -7.48 -9.88
N GLN A 57 14.44 -7.50 -11.08
CA GLN A 57 15.77 -6.94 -11.36
C GLN A 57 16.90 -7.43 -10.42
N GLY A 58 16.70 -8.55 -9.72
CA GLY A 58 17.70 -9.11 -8.81
C GLY A 58 17.98 -8.25 -7.57
N TRP A 59 17.02 -7.44 -7.12
CA TRP A 59 17.21 -6.46 -6.04
C TRP A 59 17.38 -7.05 -4.64
N HIS A 60 16.89 -8.25 -4.39
CA HIS A 60 17.14 -8.88 -3.10
C HIS A 60 18.64 -9.09 -2.88
N ASN A 61 19.08 -8.97 -1.62
CA ASN A 61 20.47 -9.18 -1.29
C ASN A 61 20.83 -10.67 -1.50
N HIS A 62 21.59 -10.97 -2.55
CA HIS A 62 22.04 -12.33 -2.88
C HIS A 62 22.91 -12.96 -1.77
N ASN A 63 23.51 -12.15 -0.91
CA ASN A 63 24.26 -12.63 0.27
C ASN A 63 23.34 -12.94 1.47
N GLN A 64 22.04 -12.60 1.38
CA GLN A 64 21.02 -12.86 2.38
C GLN A 64 19.75 -13.37 1.68
N PRO A 65 19.76 -14.63 1.19
CA PRO A 65 18.64 -15.20 0.41
C PRO A 65 17.33 -15.32 1.21
N ASN A 66 17.40 -15.21 2.54
CA ASN A 66 16.23 -15.16 3.43
C ASN A 66 15.94 -13.73 3.95
N GLY A 67 16.58 -12.71 3.36
CA GLY A 67 16.30 -11.31 3.61
C GLY A 67 15.16 -10.84 2.70
N GLY A 68 14.29 -9.98 3.23
CA GLY A 68 13.26 -9.32 2.42
C GLY A 68 13.84 -8.29 1.45
N ILE A 69 12.98 -7.67 0.65
CA ILE A 69 13.36 -6.51 -0.18
C ILE A 69 13.46 -5.24 0.67
N SER A 70 14.26 -4.27 0.22
CA SER A 70 14.34 -2.95 0.87
C SER A 70 13.12 -2.07 0.55
N ASP A 71 12.95 -0.96 1.28
CA ASP A 71 11.93 0.04 0.98
C ASP A 71 12.17 0.73 -0.36
N SER A 72 13.43 0.94 -0.75
CA SER A 72 13.81 1.40 -2.09
C SER A 72 13.39 0.41 -3.17
N ASP A 73 13.57 -0.89 -2.97
CA ASP A 73 13.20 -1.89 -3.99
C ASP A 73 11.68 -1.95 -4.15
N ALA A 74 10.93 -1.94 -3.03
CA ALA A 74 9.47 -1.86 -3.08
C ALA A 74 8.98 -0.59 -3.78
N ARG A 75 9.66 0.55 -3.56
CA ARG A 75 9.39 1.82 -4.26
C ARG A 75 9.59 1.68 -5.75
N ASP A 76 10.73 1.15 -6.11
CA ASP A 76 11.18 1.12 -7.47
C ASP A 76 10.26 0.17 -8.24
N TYR A 77 9.89 -0.99 -7.69
CA TYR A 77 8.89 -1.88 -8.28
C TYR A 77 7.57 -1.15 -8.60
N CYS A 78 7.09 -0.34 -7.66
CA CYS A 78 5.89 0.47 -7.89
C CYS A 78 6.11 1.49 -9.01
N TYR A 79 7.27 2.13 -9.08
CA TYR A 79 7.59 3.20 -10.02
C TYR A 79 7.85 2.71 -11.46
N TYR A 80 8.60 1.61 -11.64
CA TYR A 80 8.95 1.07 -12.96
C TYR A 80 7.71 0.84 -13.80
N THR A 81 7.79 1.16 -15.10
CA THR A 81 6.64 1.00 -16.00
C THR A 81 6.24 -0.47 -16.13
N GLN A 82 5.00 -0.71 -16.56
CA GLN A 82 4.53 -2.08 -16.82
C GLN A 82 5.36 -2.78 -17.92
N GLN A 83 5.89 -2.03 -18.88
CA GLN A 83 6.81 -2.55 -19.91
C GLN A 83 8.14 -3.02 -19.30
N GLN A 84 8.59 -2.36 -18.24
CA GLN A 84 9.77 -2.76 -17.46
C GLN A 84 9.42 -3.84 -16.41
N GLY A 85 8.16 -4.27 -16.34
CA GLY A 85 7.65 -5.29 -15.41
C GLY A 85 7.20 -4.77 -14.04
N GLY A 86 7.29 -3.45 -13.79
CA GLY A 86 6.78 -2.80 -12.58
C GLY A 86 5.30 -2.43 -12.66
N LEU A 87 4.83 -1.56 -11.77
CA LEU A 87 3.41 -1.16 -11.71
C LEU A 87 3.08 0.12 -12.51
N GLY A 88 4.08 0.94 -12.82
CA GLY A 88 3.92 2.24 -13.49
C GLY A 88 3.26 3.29 -12.60
N GLN A 89 3.43 3.19 -11.29
CA GLN A 89 2.77 4.02 -10.29
C GLN A 89 3.78 4.93 -9.58
N ARG A 90 3.59 6.23 -9.72
CA ARG A 90 4.26 7.27 -8.91
C ARG A 90 3.57 7.51 -7.56
N GLY A 91 2.54 6.71 -7.27
CA GLY A 91 1.54 7.02 -6.26
C GLY A 91 1.77 6.45 -4.86
N THR A 92 2.78 5.61 -4.68
CA THR A 92 3.03 4.98 -3.39
C THR A 92 3.86 5.92 -2.51
N GLN A 93 3.25 6.42 -1.44
CA GLN A 93 3.98 7.18 -0.44
C GLN A 93 4.84 6.25 0.39
N ILE A 94 6.14 6.53 0.43
CA ILE A 94 7.10 5.84 1.27
C ILE A 94 7.68 6.91 2.16
N ASN A 95 7.01 7.10 3.29
CA ASN A 95 7.40 8.11 4.25
C ASN A 95 7.75 7.40 5.55
N SER A 96 8.94 7.68 6.08
CA SER A 96 9.37 7.26 7.42
C SER A 96 8.52 7.90 8.52
N THR A 97 7.83 9.00 8.22
CA THR A 97 6.95 9.74 9.13
C THR A 97 5.60 10.03 8.48
N MET A 98 4.66 9.09 8.56
CA MET A 98 3.31 9.25 7.99
C MET A 98 2.42 10.08 8.93
N SER A 99 1.91 11.22 8.46
CA SER A 99 0.93 12.03 9.22
C SER A 99 -0.50 11.55 8.98
N PHE A 100 -1.41 11.87 9.92
CA PHE A 100 -2.83 11.57 9.76
C PHE A 100 -3.39 12.16 8.45
N THR A 101 -3.04 13.42 8.19
CA THR A 101 -3.49 14.17 7.02
C THR A 101 -2.99 13.56 5.72
N THR A 102 -1.72 13.14 5.66
CA THR A 102 -1.14 12.52 4.46
C THR A 102 -1.85 11.23 4.12
N ALA A 103 -2.00 10.34 5.09
CA ALA A 103 -2.66 9.06 4.87
C ALA A 103 -4.15 9.23 4.53
N LYS A 104 -4.85 10.18 5.17
CA LYS A 104 -6.22 10.55 4.81
C LYS A 104 -6.32 11.01 3.36
N ASN A 105 -5.39 11.85 2.91
CA ASN A 105 -5.38 12.36 1.53
C ASN A 105 -5.13 11.25 0.50
N GLU A 106 -4.16 10.37 0.74
CA GLU A 106 -3.89 9.22 -0.15
C GLU A 106 -5.10 8.30 -0.27
N ILE A 107 -5.69 7.89 0.85
CA ILE A 107 -6.87 7.03 0.83
C ILE A 107 -8.10 7.73 0.21
N ASN A 108 -8.29 9.03 0.45
CA ASN A 108 -9.34 9.80 -0.23
C ASN A 108 -9.13 9.85 -1.75
N ASN A 109 -7.89 9.83 -2.21
CA ASN A 109 -7.51 9.72 -3.62
C ASN A 109 -7.47 8.28 -4.15
N TYR A 110 -8.03 7.31 -3.43
CA TYR A 110 -8.04 5.89 -3.81
C TYR A 110 -6.64 5.33 -4.00
N ARG A 111 -5.67 5.77 -3.20
CA ARG A 111 -4.28 5.34 -3.28
C ARG A 111 -3.87 4.64 -1.99
N PRO A 112 -3.94 3.30 -1.93
CA PRO A 112 -3.29 2.58 -0.86
C PRO A 112 -1.78 2.74 -0.99
N PHE A 113 -1.08 2.69 0.14
CA PHE A 113 0.37 2.82 0.19
C PHE A 113 0.93 1.88 1.25
N PHE A 114 2.22 1.53 1.14
CA PHE A 114 2.87 0.71 2.16
C PHE A 114 3.64 1.57 3.17
N THR A 115 3.84 1.01 4.35
CA THR A 115 4.70 1.55 5.40
C THR A 115 5.67 0.46 5.84
N MET A 116 6.84 0.86 6.36
CA MET A 116 7.83 -0.06 6.90
C MET A 116 8.05 0.24 8.38
N THR A 117 8.00 -0.78 9.24
CA THR A 117 8.54 -0.69 10.61
C THR A 117 10.04 -0.92 10.58
N THR A 118 10.79 -0.38 11.54
CA THR A 118 12.26 -0.50 11.59
C THR A 118 12.77 -1.43 12.69
N SER A 119 11.88 -2.08 13.45
CA SER A 119 12.22 -3.03 14.53
C SER A 119 11.00 -3.84 14.98
N PRO A 120 10.76 -5.06 14.45
CA PRO A 120 11.46 -5.67 13.31
C PRO A 120 11.11 -4.98 11.99
N ASN A 121 11.93 -5.18 10.96
CA ASN A 121 11.64 -4.69 9.61
C ASN A 121 10.43 -5.42 9.02
N HIS A 122 9.36 -4.69 8.71
CA HIS A 122 8.15 -5.31 8.20
C HIS A 122 7.30 -4.31 7.39
N PHE A 123 6.85 -4.74 6.20
CA PHE A 123 5.98 -3.95 5.33
C PHE A 123 4.51 -4.17 5.63
N ARG A 124 3.73 -3.09 5.63
CA ARG A 124 2.28 -3.11 5.89
C ARG A 124 1.57 -2.23 4.89
N VAL A 125 0.38 -2.62 4.43
CA VAL A 125 -0.43 -1.81 3.52
C VAL A 125 -1.46 -1.00 4.29
N CYS A 126 -1.44 0.32 4.09
CA CYS A 126 -2.45 1.26 4.55
C CYS A 126 -3.49 1.43 3.45
N TYR A 127 -4.73 1.05 3.76
CA TYR A 127 -5.87 1.15 2.83
C TYR A 127 -7.13 1.75 3.49
N VAL A 128 -7.01 2.21 4.74
CA VAL A 128 -8.11 2.76 5.52
C VAL A 128 -7.64 3.92 6.39
N TRP A 129 -8.51 4.90 6.60
CA TRP A 129 -8.35 5.90 7.66
C TRP A 129 -9.67 6.06 8.43
N ARG A 130 -9.58 6.32 9.74
CA ARG A 130 -10.72 6.67 10.59
C ARG A 130 -10.29 7.75 11.59
N TYR A 131 -11.15 8.73 11.87
CA TYR A 131 -10.87 9.80 12.85
C TYR A 131 -10.54 9.30 14.27
N TRP A 132 -10.83 8.03 14.57
CA TRP A 132 -10.64 7.42 15.89
C TRP A 132 -9.66 6.23 15.92
N CYS A 133 -9.10 5.81 14.77
CA CYS A 133 -8.16 4.68 14.71
C CYS A 133 -7.49 4.59 13.32
N TRP A 134 -6.16 4.43 13.28
CA TRP A 134 -5.44 3.96 12.09
C TRP A 134 -5.39 2.45 12.12
N SER A 135 -6.22 1.76 11.33
CA SER A 135 -6.03 0.32 11.15
C SER A 135 -4.94 0.12 10.11
N ILE A 136 -3.72 -0.16 10.58
CA ILE A 136 -2.66 -0.74 9.76
C ILE A 136 -2.89 -2.24 9.80
N LEU A 137 -3.09 -2.88 8.63
CA LEU A 137 -3.12 -4.33 8.59
C LEU A 137 -1.69 -4.84 8.81
N HIS A 138 -1.52 -5.59 9.90
CA HIS A 138 -0.32 -6.38 10.12
C HIS A 138 -0.45 -7.60 9.22
N ILE A 139 0.45 -7.72 8.24
CA ILE A 139 0.65 -8.97 7.53
C ILE A 139 1.50 -9.81 8.49
N TYR A 140 1.06 -11.01 8.87
CA TYR A 140 1.87 -11.90 9.72
C TYR A 140 2.76 -12.78 8.85
#